data_AF-A0A7C5MYR6-F1
#
_entry.id   AF-A0A7C5MYR6-F1
#
_cell.length_a   1.000
_cell.length_b   1.000
_cell.length_c   1.000
_cell.angle_alpha   90.00
_cell.angle_beta   90.00
_cell.angle_gamma   90.00
#
_symmetry.space_group_name_H-M   'P 1'
#
loop_
_entity.id
_entity.type
_entity.pdbx_description
1 polymer ?
#
loop_
_entity_poly.entity_id
_entity_poly.type
_entity_poly.pdbx_seq_one_letter_code
_entity_poly.pdbx_strand_id
1 'polypeptide(L)'
;MTAASNPDALSRADERVATKLTRVMKATTSPLGVFTDPPLVCAAVAVVVVVSVILFNRRVIDQTLIPLVLAVAALPVAVAVGVTLMLAGARRRVVEWMASLPFAVDNMNGLLDGVAQHLVVTFAEGPPERDALNERVEAVHEDCFALEVDPSDPEVAIRIGVLDSKLNPAGANHRRYERVVTLVEQALVPLHDEHPIVSVRIE
;
A
#
# COMPACT_ATOMS: atom_id res chain seq x y z
N MET A 1 2.74 21.64 16.47
CA MET A 1 1.52 21.47 17.30
C MET A 1 1.11 20.02 17.20
N THR A 2 1.37 19.23 18.23
CA THR A 2 0.90 17.84 18.36
C THR A 2 -0.58 17.90 18.73
N ALA A 3 -1.47 17.75 17.74
CA ALA A 3 -2.88 17.53 18.01
C ALA A 3 -2.99 16.32 18.95
N ALA A 4 -3.55 16.52 20.15
CA ALA A 4 -3.83 15.42 21.06
C ALA A 4 -4.77 14.46 20.32
N SER A 5 -4.25 13.28 19.96
CA SER A 5 -4.99 12.26 19.24
C SER A 5 -6.27 11.94 20.01
N ASN A 6 -7.43 12.21 19.41
CA ASN A 6 -8.72 11.86 19.99
C ASN A 6 -8.75 10.34 20.22
N PRO A 7 -8.81 9.84 21.48
CA PRO A 7 -8.76 8.41 21.77
C PRO A 7 -9.89 7.64 21.05
N ASP A 8 -11.02 8.29 20.80
CA ASP A 8 -12.16 7.71 20.08
C ASP A 8 -11.87 7.54 18.59
N ALA A 9 -11.01 8.38 18.00
CA ALA A 9 -10.58 8.24 16.60
C ALA A 9 -9.64 7.04 16.43
N LEU A 10 -8.72 6.83 17.36
CA LEU A 10 -7.83 5.67 17.36
C LEU A 10 -8.59 4.37 17.53
N SER A 11 -9.56 4.30 18.47
CA SER A 11 -10.38 3.09 18.66
C SER A 11 -11.18 2.74 17.41
N ARG A 12 -11.84 3.73 16.78
CA ARG A 12 -12.61 3.51 15.55
C ARG A 12 -11.73 3.07 14.38
N ALA A 13 -10.54 3.66 14.23
CA ALA A 13 -9.59 3.25 13.21
C ALA A 13 -9.07 1.81 13.47
N ASP A 14 -8.82 1.45 14.73
CA ASP A 14 -8.36 0.13 15.12
C ASP A 14 -9.37 -0.98 14.78
N GLU A 15 -10.66 -0.72 14.96
CA GLU A 15 -11.78 -1.63 14.64
C GLU A 15 -11.95 -1.85 13.12
N ARG A 16 -11.52 -0.89 12.29
CA ARG A 16 -11.67 -0.92 10.83
C ARG A 16 -10.51 -1.60 10.09
N VAL A 17 -9.42 -1.89 10.80
CA VAL A 17 -8.24 -2.58 10.27
C VAL A 17 -8.15 -3.97 10.88
N ALA A 18 -7.80 -4.99 10.08
CA ALA A 18 -7.65 -6.34 10.58
C ALA A 18 -6.71 -6.40 11.80
N THR A 19 -7.09 -7.17 12.82
CA THR A 19 -6.29 -7.33 14.06
C THR A 19 -4.88 -7.84 13.77
N LYS A 20 -4.73 -8.69 12.73
CA LYS A 20 -3.45 -9.21 12.26
C LYS A 20 -3.35 -8.99 10.75
N LEU A 21 -2.42 -8.12 10.35
CA LEU A 21 -2.09 -7.96 8.95
C LEU A 21 -1.35 -9.18 8.41
N THR A 22 -1.79 -9.67 7.25
CA THR A 22 -1.08 -10.72 6.50
C THR A 22 0.28 -10.20 6.02
N ARG A 23 1.14 -11.10 5.54
CA ARG A 23 2.43 -10.68 4.94
C ARG A 23 2.21 -9.73 3.76
N VAL A 24 1.20 -10.00 2.93
CA VAL A 24 0.87 -9.18 1.75
C VAL A 24 0.43 -7.79 2.19
N MET A 25 -0.49 -7.69 3.15
CA MET A 25 -0.93 -6.41 3.70
C MET A 25 0.22 -5.58 4.27
N LYS A 26 1.15 -6.22 5.00
CA LYS A 26 2.35 -5.56 5.52
C LYS A 26 3.23 -5.05 4.38
N ALA A 27 3.48 -5.89 3.37
CA ALA A 27 4.29 -5.56 2.21
C ALA A 27 3.72 -4.35 1.44
N THR A 28 2.40 -4.24 1.32
CA THR A 28 1.72 -3.10 0.67
C THR A 28 2.06 -1.75 1.31
N THR A 29 2.33 -1.70 2.62
CA THR A 29 2.65 -0.44 3.33
C THR A 29 4.09 0.08 3.12
N SER A 30 4.91 -0.56 2.30
CA SER A 30 6.32 -0.19 2.12
C SER A 30 6.87 -0.59 0.75
N PRO A 31 7.76 0.22 0.15
CA PRO A 31 8.43 -0.15 -1.10
C PRO A 31 9.33 -1.39 -0.92
N LEU A 32 9.78 -1.67 0.31
CA LEU A 32 10.58 -2.85 0.63
C LEU A 32 9.76 -4.14 0.61
N GLY A 33 8.42 -4.06 0.59
CA GLY A 33 7.53 -5.23 0.60
C GLY A 33 7.83 -6.24 -0.50
N VAL A 34 8.33 -5.78 -1.66
CA VAL A 34 8.76 -6.62 -2.79
C VAL A 34 9.82 -7.64 -2.38
N PHE A 35 10.72 -7.32 -1.44
CA PHE A 35 11.75 -8.26 -0.96
C PHE A 35 11.20 -9.38 -0.07
N THR A 36 9.93 -9.34 0.29
CA THR A 36 9.24 -10.41 1.04
C THR A 36 8.44 -11.35 0.15
N ASP A 37 8.45 -11.11 -1.16
CA ASP A 37 7.77 -11.92 -2.18
C ASP A 37 8.47 -13.28 -2.37
N PRO A 38 7.81 -14.42 -2.11
CA PRO A 38 8.45 -15.73 -2.20
C PRO A 38 8.98 -16.08 -3.59
N PRO A 39 8.23 -15.90 -4.71
CA PRO A 39 8.80 -16.02 -6.04
C PRO A 39 10.13 -15.28 -6.23
N LEU A 40 10.22 -14.01 -5.79
CA LEU A 40 11.44 -13.23 -5.94
C LEU A 40 12.59 -13.79 -5.11
N VAL A 41 12.34 -14.11 -3.83
CA VAL A 41 13.34 -14.70 -2.94
C VAL A 41 13.84 -16.03 -3.48
N CYS A 42 12.93 -16.92 -3.91
CA CYS A 42 13.27 -18.21 -4.50
C CYS A 42 14.08 -18.05 -5.79
N ALA A 43 13.72 -17.11 -6.67
CA ALA A 43 14.47 -16.84 -7.89
C ALA A 43 15.89 -16.34 -7.58
N ALA A 44 16.05 -15.44 -6.63
CA ALA A 44 17.36 -14.94 -6.20
C ALA A 44 18.24 -16.07 -5.64
N VAL A 45 17.69 -16.93 -4.77
CA VAL A 45 18.40 -18.10 -4.24
C VAL A 45 18.77 -19.07 -5.38
N ALA A 46 17.84 -19.35 -6.29
CA ALA A 46 18.07 -20.25 -7.41
C ALA A 46 19.21 -19.76 -8.32
N VAL A 47 19.26 -18.46 -8.63
CA VAL A 47 20.35 -17.86 -9.41
C VAL A 47 21.70 -18.07 -8.72
N VAL A 48 21.79 -17.79 -7.42
CA VAL A 48 23.03 -17.99 -6.66
C VAL A 48 23.47 -19.46 -6.70
N VAL A 49 22.54 -20.39 -6.49
CA VAL A 49 22.83 -21.84 -6.50
C VAL A 49 23.28 -22.30 -7.90
N VAL A 50 22.56 -21.92 -8.95
CA VAL A 50 22.89 -22.32 -10.34
C VAL A 50 24.26 -21.78 -10.75
N VAL A 51 24.54 -20.50 -10.49
CA VAL A 51 25.84 -19.88 -10.77
C VAL A 51 26.95 -20.62 -10.02
N SER A 52 26.72 -20.93 -8.75
CA SER A 52 27.71 -21.64 -7.92
C SER A 52 28.00 -23.04 -8.46
N VAL A 53 26.98 -23.79 -8.89
CA VAL A 53 27.15 -25.11 -9.53
C VAL A 53 27.96 -24.99 -10.83
N ILE A 54 27.69 -23.99 -11.66
CA ILE A 54 28.45 -23.75 -12.90
C ILE A 54 29.91 -23.46 -12.58
N LEU A 55 30.19 -22.58 -11.61
CA LEU A 55 31.55 -22.23 -11.21
C LEU A 55 32.30 -23.43 -10.63
N PHE A 56 31.62 -24.26 -9.83
CA PHE A 56 32.20 -25.48 -9.26
C PHE A 56 32.55 -26.49 -10.37
N ASN A 57 31.63 -26.73 -11.31
CA ASN A 57 31.86 -27.62 -12.45
C ASN A 57 32.99 -27.14 -13.37
N ARG A 58 33.18 -25.83 -13.49
CA ARG A 58 34.31 -25.22 -14.21
C ARG A 58 35.60 -25.18 -13.40
N ARG A 59 35.63 -25.73 -12.19
CA ARG A 59 36.77 -25.71 -11.25
C ARG A 59 37.26 -24.29 -10.93
N VAL A 60 36.36 -23.30 -11.00
CA VAL A 60 36.66 -21.90 -10.63
C VAL A 60 36.59 -21.74 -9.11
N ILE A 61 35.67 -22.45 -8.46
CA ILE A 61 35.56 -22.54 -7.00
C ILE A 61 35.85 -23.97 -6.54
N ASP A 62 36.53 -24.11 -5.41
CA ASP A 62 36.85 -25.41 -4.81
C ASP A 62 35.94 -25.70 -3.60
N GLN A 63 36.16 -26.83 -2.93
CA GLN A 63 35.36 -27.24 -1.78
C GLN A 63 35.50 -26.29 -0.57
N THR A 64 36.60 -25.53 -0.49
CA THR A 64 36.82 -24.61 0.63
C THR A 64 35.88 -23.40 0.59
N LEU A 65 35.35 -23.07 -0.60
CA LEU A 65 34.41 -21.96 -0.81
C LEU A 65 32.94 -22.34 -0.62
N ILE A 66 32.62 -23.61 -0.39
CA ILE A 66 31.22 -24.07 -0.19
C ILE A 66 30.52 -23.31 0.96
N PRO A 67 31.14 -23.09 2.14
CA PRO A 67 30.48 -22.34 3.22
C PRO A 67 30.14 -20.89 2.82
N LEU A 68 31.02 -20.24 2.05
CA LEU A 68 30.78 -18.89 1.54
C LEU A 68 29.60 -18.88 0.56
N VAL A 69 29.55 -19.84 -0.36
CA VAL A 69 28.43 -20.00 -1.30
C VAL A 69 27.10 -20.17 -0.55
N LEU A 70 27.06 -21.02 0.48
CA LEU A 70 25.87 -21.23 1.29
C LEU A 70 25.46 -19.95 2.04
N ALA A 71 26.42 -19.20 2.58
CA ALA A 71 26.16 -17.93 3.23
C ALA A 71 25.56 -16.90 2.25
N VAL A 72 26.10 -16.81 1.03
CA VAL A 72 25.58 -15.93 -0.02
C VAL A 72 24.18 -16.38 -0.48
N ALA A 73 23.95 -17.69 -0.60
CA ALA A 73 22.63 -18.24 -0.94
C ALA A 73 21.59 -18.00 0.17
N ALA A 74 22.00 -17.90 1.43
CA ALA A 74 21.13 -17.55 2.55
C ALA A 74 20.78 -16.06 2.61
N LEU A 75 21.53 -15.18 1.94
CA LEU A 75 21.36 -13.73 2.02
C LEU A 75 19.96 -13.25 1.59
N PRO A 76 19.36 -13.71 0.47
CA PRO A 76 18.00 -13.29 0.10
C PRO A 76 16.95 -13.63 1.17
N VAL A 77 17.11 -14.78 1.83
CA VAL A 77 16.22 -15.20 2.92
C VAL A 77 16.41 -14.31 4.14
N ALA A 78 17.65 -14.02 4.52
CA ALA A 78 17.97 -13.11 5.62
C ALA A 78 17.40 -11.70 5.38
N VAL A 79 17.50 -11.19 4.15
CA VAL A 79 16.89 -9.91 3.75
C VAL A 79 15.38 -9.96 3.89
N ALA A 80 14.72 -11.00 3.37
CA ALA A 80 13.26 -11.16 3.48
C ALA A 80 12.77 -11.19 4.94
N VAL A 81 13.50 -11.90 5.82
CA VAL A 81 13.23 -11.92 7.26
C VAL A 81 13.42 -10.54 7.88
N GLY A 82 14.55 -9.87 7.60
CA GLY A 82 14.84 -8.53 8.11
C GLY A 82 13.76 -7.52 7.72
N VAL A 83 13.34 -7.51 6.45
CA VAL A 83 12.24 -6.66 5.96
C VAL A 83 10.93 -7.02 6.66
N THR A 84 10.60 -8.31 6.82
CA THR A 84 9.38 -8.73 7.52
C THR A 84 9.33 -8.19 8.96
N LEU A 85 10.46 -8.16 9.66
CA LEU A 85 10.57 -7.59 11.01
C LEU A 85 10.41 -6.07 10.99
N MET A 86 11.01 -5.37 10.01
CA MET A 86 10.82 -3.93 9.84
C MET A 86 9.35 -3.56 9.59
N LEU A 87 8.59 -4.44 8.93
CA LEU A 87 7.16 -4.24 8.68
C LEU A 87 6.25 -4.66 9.85
N ALA A 88 6.80 -5.10 10.99
CA ALA A 88 6.00 -5.46 12.16
C ALA A 88 5.11 -4.30 12.65
N GLY A 89 5.57 -3.05 12.50
CA GLY A 89 4.82 -1.84 12.86
C GLY A 89 3.83 -1.33 11.80
N ALA A 90 3.62 -2.04 10.69
CA ALA A 90 2.77 -1.58 9.59
C ALA A 90 1.33 -1.25 10.05
N ARG A 91 0.71 -2.13 10.85
CA ARG A 91 -0.66 -1.94 11.34
C ARG A 91 -0.80 -0.64 12.12
N ARG A 92 0.12 -0.41 13.06
CA ARG A 92 0.12 0.78 13.91
C ARG A 92 0.19 2.06 13.06
N ARG A 93 1.07 2.10 12.06
CA ARG A 93 1.20 3.25 11.15
C ARG A 93 -0.10 3.50 10.36
N VAL A 94 -0.75 2.45 9.87
CA VAL A 94 -2.03 2.57 9.14
C VAL A 94 -3.14 3.10 10.06
N VAL A 95 -3.25 2.57 11.28
CA VAL A 95 -4.26 3.01 12.26
C VAL A 95 -4.01 4.45 12.71
N GLU A 96 -2.75 4.82 13.00
CA GLU A 96 -2.37 6.19 13.36
C GLU A 96 -2.67 7.17 12.22
N TRP A 97 -2.39 6.77 10.97
CA TRP A 97 -2.74 7.57 9.79
C TRP A 97 -4.26 7.75 9.66
N MET A 98 -5.05 6.66 9.70
CA MET A 98 -6.52 6.72 9.63
C MET A 98 -7.12 7.59 10.75
N ALA A 99 -6.57 7.51 11.96
CA ALA A 99 -7.06 8.28 13.11
C ALA A 99 -6.72 9.77 13.03
N SER A 100 -5.81 10.17 12.13
CA SER A 100 -5.42 11.55 11.93
C SER A 100 -6.30 12.30 10.92
N LEU A 101 -7.14 11.58 10.17
CA LEU A 101 -7.99 12.13 9.12
C LEU A 101 -9.26 12.79 9.69
N PRO A 102 -9.79 13.85 9.05
CA PRO A 102 -10.99 14.54 9.52
C PRO A 102 -12.28 13.75 9.26
N PHE A 103 -12.23 12.69 8.46
CA PHE A 103 -13.35 11.83 8.11
C PHE A 103 -13.02 10.35 8.30
N ALA A 104 -14.07 9.53 8.29
CA ALA A 104 -13.97 8.09 8.42
C ALA A 104 -13.36 7.46 7.15
N VAL A 105 -12.39 6.56 7.30
CA VAL A 105 -11.93 5.69 6.19
C VAL A 105 -12.36 4.26 6.47
N ASP A 106 -13.01 3.63 5.48
CA ASP A 106 -13.61 2.29 5.59
C ASP A 106 -12.97 1.33 4.58
N ASN A 107 -12.99 0.03 4.93
CA ASN A 107 -12.44 -1.07 4.12
C ASN A 107 -10.95 -0.95 3.75
N MET A 108 -10.11 -0.47 4.67
CA MET A 108 -8.65 -0.40 4.48
C MET A 108 -8.02 -1.77 4.14
N ASN A 109 -8.61 -2.86 4.63
CA ASN A 109 -8.10 -4.20 4.34
C ASN A 109 -8.15 -4.52 2.84
N GLY A 110 -9.17 -4.07 2.11
CA GLY A 110 -9.26 -4.24 0.66
C GLY A 110 -8.12 -3.56 -0.10
N LEU A 111 -7.70 -2.37 0.36
CA LEU A 111 -6.52 -1.68 -0.18
C LEU A 111 -5.23 -2.45 0.11
N LEU A 112 -5.06 -2.87 1.37
CA LEU A 112 -3.84 -3.54 1.82
C LEU A 112 -3.66 -4.92 1.16
N ASP A 113 -4.75 -5.62 0.89
CA ASP A 113 -4.75 -6.88 0.14
C ASP A 113 -4.60 -6.68 -1.38
N GLY A 114 -4.71 -5.42 -1.85
CA GLY A 114 -4.52 -5.06 -3.26
C GLY A 114 -5.72 -5.37 -4.15
N VAL A 115 -6.91 -5.56 -3.57
CA VAL A 115 -8.15 -5.82 -4.33
C VAL A 115 -8.88 -4.53 -4.73
N ALA A 116 -8.62 -3.43 -4.01
CA ALA A 116 -9.27 -2.15 -4.28
C ALA A 116 -8.84 -1.54 -5.63
N GLN A 117 -9.77 -0.85 -6.29
CA GLN A 117 -9.59 -0.16 -7.57
C GLN A 117 -10.10 1.29 -7.54
N HIS A 118 -11.04 1.60 -6.65
CA HIS A 118 -11.63 2.92 -6.50
C HIS A 118 -11.88 3.30 -5.05
N LEU A 119 -12.20 4.57 -4.84
CA LEU A 119 -12.58 5.17 -3.56
C LEU A 119 -13.98 5.71 -3.71
N VAL A 120 -14.89 5.38 -2.80
CA VAL A 120 -16.22 5.99 -2.74
C VAL A 120 -16.21 7.05 -1.65
N VAL A 121 -16.33 8.31 -2.04
CA VAL A 121 -16.35 9.46 -1.13
C VAL A 121 -17.78 9.89 -0.90
N THR A 122 -18.21 9.94 0.34
CA THR A 122 -19.55 10.40 0.74
C THR A 122 -19.46 11.82 1.27
N PHE A 123 -20.12 12.77 0.60
CA PHE A 123 -20.20 14.18 0.99
C PHE A 123 -21.46 14.44 1.82
N ALA A 124 -21.37 15.32 2.82
CA ALA A 124 -22.49 15.64 3.71
C ALA A 124 -23.53 16.55 3.05
N GLU A 125 -23.07 17.50 2.23
CA GLU A 125 -23.89 18.56 1.62
C GLU A 125 -23.93 18.46 0.08
N GLY A 126 -23.48 17.32 -0.47
CA GLY A 126 -23.34 17.07 -1.90
C GLY A 126 -21.91 17.28 -2.40
N PRO A 127 -21.53 16.62 -3.51
CA PRO A 127 -20.19 16.72 -4.07
C PRO A 127 -19.95 18.08 -4.75
N PRO A 128 -18.69 18.51 -4.88
CA PRO A 128 -18.34 19.57 -5.83
C PRO A 128 -18.72 19.21 -7.27
N GLU A 129 -18.78 20.21 -8.15
CA GLU A 129 -18.95 19.96 -9.59
C GLU A 129 -17.84 19.05 -10.12
N ARG A 130 -18.20 18.20 -11.10
CA ARG A 130 -17.31 17.17 -11.65
C ARG A 130 -15.96 17.72 -12.08
N ASP A 131 -15.93 18.85 -12.78
CA ASP A 131 -14.71 19.41 -13.33
C ASP A 131 -13.78 19.91 -12.22
N ALA A 132 -14.34 20.54 -11.19
CA ALA A 132 -13.58 20.98 -10.00
C ALA A 132 -13.04 19.79 -9.20
N LEU A 133 -13.82 18.71 -9.07
CA LEU A 133 -13.35 17.49 -8.41
C LEU A 133 -12.22 16.83 -9.20
N ASN A 134 -12.38 16.71 -10.52
CA ASN A 134 -11.38 16.13 -11.42
C ASN A 134 -10.08 16.93 -11.40
N GLU A 135 -10.14 18.26 -11.46
CA GLU A 135 -8.96 19.11 -11.36
C GLU A 135 -8.15 18.81 -10.08
N ARG A 136 -8.83 18.59 -8.94
CA ARG A 136 -8.17 18.26 -7.67
C ARG A 136 -7.55 16.87 -7.64
N VAL A 137 -8.25 15.85 -8.14
CA VAL A 137 -7.71 14.47 -8.13
C VAL A 137 -6.64 14.27 -9.19
N GLU A 138 -6.75 14.91 -10.36
CA GLU A 138 -5.75 14.88 -11.43
C GLU A 138 -4.47 15.62 -11.03
N ALA A 139 -4.57 16.66 -10.20
CA ALA A 139 -3.41 17.32 -9.61
C ALA A 139 -2.56 16.39 -8.74
N VAL A 140 -3.14 15.31 -8.20
CA VAL A 140 -2.40 14.25 -7.51
C VAL A 140 -1.81 13.27 -8.52
N HIS A 141 -2.59 12.84 -9.51
CA HIS A 141 -2.12 11.98 -10.59
C HIS A 141 -3.08 11.98 -11.79
N GLU A 142 -2.55 12.01 -13.02
CA GLU A 142 -3.34 12.07 -14.26
C GLU A 142 -4.32 10.89 -14.47
N ASP A 143 -3.99 9.71 -13.94
CA ASP A 143 -4.87 8.54 -14.02
C ASP A 143 -5.98 8.50 -12.94
N CYS A 144 -6.03 9.49 -12.04
CA CYS A 144 -7.08 9.61 -11.02
C CYS A 144 -8.20 10.53 -11.53
N PHE A 145 -9.43 10.04 -11.55
CA PHE A 145 -10.60 10.83 -11.93
C PHE A 145 -11.85 10.35 -11.21
N ALA A 146 -12.77 11.29 -10.95
CA ALA A 146 -14.11 11.00 -10.51
C ALA A 146 -14.91 10.35 -11.64
N LEU A 147 -15.64 9.29 -11.30
CA LEU A 147 -16.59 8.63 -12.17
C LEU A 147 -17.84 9.50 -12.31
N GLU A 148 -19.00 8.90 -12.61
CA GLU A 148 -20.26 9.63 -12.74
C GLU A 148 -20.53 10.45 -11.46
N VAL A 149 -20.57 11.78 -11.58
CA VAL A 149 -20.91 12.71 -10.49
C VAL A 149 -22.32 13.19 -10.74
N ASP A 150 -23.25 12.77 -9.89
CA ASP A 150 -24.60 13.30 -9.83
C ASP A 150 -24.67 14.29 -8.65
N PRO A 151 -25.02 15.58 -8.86
CA PRO A 151 -25.16 16.54 -7.76
C PRO A 151 -26.20 16.15 -6.70
N SER A 152 -27.12 15.24 -7.04
CA SER A 152 -28.11 14.71 -6.11
C SER A 152 -27.66 13.45 -5.37
N ASP A 153 -26.57 12.81 -5.80
CA ASP A 153 -25.95 11.68 -5.12
C ASP A 153 -24.79 12.16 -4.24
N PRO A 154 -24.86 11.98 -2.91
CA PRO A 154 -23.75 12.33 -2.04
C PRO A 154 -22.52 11.43 -2.22
N GLU A 155 -22.64 10.28 -2.89
CA GLU A 155 -21.52 9.37 -3.13
C GLU A 155 -20.88 9.63 -4.50
N VAL A 156 -19.55 9.78 -4.50
CA VAL A 156 -18.75 9.87 -5.73
C VAL A 156 -17.65 8.82 -5.70
N ALA A 157 -17.63 7.98 -6.72
CA ALA A 157 -16.55 7.03 -6.93
C ALA A 157 -15.37 7.69 -7.67
N ILE A 158 -14.16 7.52 -7.16
CA ILE A 158 -12.91 8.06 -7.69
C ILE A 158 -12.00 6.88 -8.04
N ARG A 159 -11.54 6.81 -9.29
CA ARG A 159 -10.60 5.79 -9.74
C ARG A 159 -9.18 6.12 -9.27
N ILE A 160 -8.43 5.12 -8.79
CA ILE A 160 -7.05 5.31 -8.26
C ILE A 160 -5.97 5.30 -9.37
N GLY A 161 -6.25 4.64 -10.50
CA GLY A 161 -5.35 4.71 -11.67
C GLY A 161 -4.05 3.91 -11.56
N VAL A 162 -4.03 2.76 -10.88
CA VAL A 162 -2.83 1.91 -10.80
C VAL A 162 -3.02 0.58 -11.52
N LEU A 163 -2.21 0.36 -12.55
CA LEU A 163 -2.20 -0.89 -13.31
C LEU A 163 -1.64 -2.06 -12.47
N ASP A 164 -2.38 -3.16 -12.46
CA ASP A 164 -1.94 -4.41 -11.85
C ASP A 164 -0.72 -4.99 -12.59
N SER A 165 0.23 -5.51 -11.83
CA SER A 165 1.37 -6.24 -12.38
C SER A 165 1.32 -7.70 -11.92
N LYS A 166 1.13 -8.62 -12.86
CA LYS A 166 1.23 -10.07 -12.60
C LYS A 166 2.65 -10.49 -12.22
N LEU A 167 3.66 -9.73 -12.66
CA LEU A 167 5.07 -10.02 -12.41
C LEU A 167 5.57 -9.42 -11.09
N ASN A 168 4.94 -8.35 -10.61
CA ASN A 168 5.29 -7.69 -9.35
C ASN A 168 4.03 -7.17 -8.63
N PRO A 169 3.19 -8.07 -8.08
CA PRO A 169 1.95 -7.70 -7.42
C PRO A 169 2.20 -6.84 -6.18
N ALA A 170 3.24 -7.15 -5.39
CA ALA A 170 3.60 -6.36 -4.20
C ALA A 170 3.94 -4.90 -4.56
N GLY A 171 4.69 -4.69 -5.65
CA GLY A 171 5.01 -3.35 -6.12
C GLY A 171 3.78 -2.58 -6.65
N ALA A 172 2.87 -3.25 -7.34
CA ALA A 172 1.61 -2.64 -7.78
C ALA A 172 0.72 -2.25 -6.59
N ASN A 173 0.57 -3.14 -5.61
CA ASN A 173 -0.19 -2.88 -4.39
C ASN A 173 0.40 -1.71 -3.60
N HIS A 174 1.73 -1.65 -3.46
CA HIS A 174 2.38 -0.54 -2.77
C HIS A 174 2.12 0.81 -3.45
N ARG A 175 2.26 0.88 -4.78
CA ARG A 175 1.93 2.11 -5.54
C ARG A 175 0.48 2.52 -5.36
N ARG A 176 -0.45 1.55 -5.31
CA ARG A 176 -1.86 1.82 -5.07
C ARG A 176 -2.10 2.36 -3.67
N TYR A 177 -1.49 1.75 -2.65
CA TYR A 177 -1.57 2.24 -1.27
C TYR A 177 -1.02 3.66 -1.16
N GLU A 178 0.16 3.92 -1.72
CA GLU A 178 0.76 5.26 -1.74
C GLU A 178 -0.15 6.25 -2.46
N ARG A 179 -0.71 5.90 -3.63
CA ARG A 179 -1.64 6.75 -4.37
C ARG A 179 -2.85 7.12 -3.54
N VAL A 180 -3.50 6.15 -2.88
CA VAL A 180 -4.66 6.41 -2.03
C VAL A 180 -4.31 7.32 -0.87
N VAL A 181 -3.19 7.06 -0.18
CA VAL A 181 -2.73 7.91 0.92
C VAL A 181 -2.53 9.34 0.44
N THR A 182 -1.83 9.53 -0.68
CA THR A 182 -1.59 10.85 -1.26
C THR A 182 -2.89 11.52 -1.71
N LEU A 183 -3.80 10.79 -2.35
CA LEU A 183 -5.09 11.34 -2.79
C LEU A 183 -5.93 11.80 -1.60
N VAL A 184 -5.96 10.99 -0.54
CA VAL A 184 -6.65 11.36 0.70
C VAL A 184 -6.02 12.61 1.32
N GLU A 185 -4.70 12.63 1.50
CA GLU A 185 -4.01 13.72 2.20
C GLU A 185 -3.97 15.04 1.40
N GLN A 186 -3.78 14.97 0.09
CA GLN A 186 -3.54 16.16 -0.74
C GLN A 186 -4.79 16.66 -1.45
N ALA A 187 -5.77 15.79 -1.75
CA ALA A 187 -7.01 16.20 -2.40
C ALA A 187 -8.19 16.20 -1.43
N LEU A 188 -8.46 15.08 -0.74
CA LEU A 188 -9.69 14.93 0.05
C LEU A 188 -9.66 15.67 1.39
N VAL A 189 -8.53 15.70 2.08
CA VAL A 189 -8.40 16.45 3.34
C VAL A 189 -8.61 17.94 3.13
N PRO A 190 -7.96 18.62 2.16
CA PRO A 190 -8.29 20.02 1.86
C PRO A 190 -9.72 20.21 1.35
N LEU A 191 -10.23 19.28 0.53
CA LEU A 191 -11.60 19.34 0.03
C LEU A 191 -12.64 19.26 1.15
N HIS A 192 -12.36 18.57 2.25
CA HIS A 192 -13.25 18.46 3.41
C HIS A 192 -13.60 19.83 4.02
N ASP A 193 -12.69 20.80 3.98
CA ASP A 193 -12.93 22.14 4.52
C ASP A 193 -13.96 22.94 3.70
N GLU A 194 -14.09 22.63 2.41
CA GLU A 194 -15.02 23.29 1.49
C GLU A 194 -16.31 22.49 1.27
N HIS A 195 -16.17 21.17 1.17
CA HIS A 195 -17.22 20.19 0.94
C HIS A 195 -17.10 19.09 2.00
N PRO A 196 -17.82 19.19 3.13
CA PRO A 196 -17.63 18.28 4.25
C PRO A 196 -17.80 16.81 3.83
N ILE A 197 -16.74 16.04 3.98
CA ILE A 197 -16.70 14.59 3.73
C ILE A 197 -17.12 13.83 4.99
N VAL A 198 -18.07 12.92 4.86
CA VAL A 198 -18.52 12.03 5.95
C VAL A 198 -17.61 10.81 6.05
N SER A 199 -17.37 10.14 4.92
CA SER A 199 -16.59 8.91 4.85
C SER A 199 -15.96 8.68 3.49
N VAL A 200 -14.88 7.91 3.49
CA VAL A 200 -14.21 7.38 2.30
C VAL A 200 -14.16 5.86 2.42
N ARG A 201 -14.89 5.15 1.57
CA ARG A 201 -14.89 3.69 1.51
C ARG A 201 -13.99 3.22 0.37
N ILE A 202 -13.06 2.33 0.66
CA ILE A 202 -12.13 1.79 -0.34
C ILE A 202 -12.75 0.53 -0.97
N GLU A 203 -12.83 0.45 -2.29
CA GLU A 203 -13.52 -0.63 -3.01
C GLU A 203 -12.68 -1.20 -4.16
#